data_AF-A0A482ISB7-F1
#
_entry.id   AF-A0A482ISB7-F1
#
_cell.length_a   1.000
_cell.length_b   1.000
_cell.length_c   1.000
_cell.angle_alpha   90.00
_cell.angle_beta   90.00
_cell.angle_gamma   90.00
#
_symmetry.space_group_name_H-M   'P 1'
#
loop_
_entity.id
_entity.type
_entity.pdbx_description
1 polymer ?
#
loop_
_entity_poly.entity_id
_entity_poly.type
_entity_poly.pdbx_seq_one_letter_code
_entity_poly.pdbx_strand_id
1 'polypeptide(L)'
;MGHRRTYDIRQIPAATLEPLFAMESVDWVVLQTDLSEADRQYLEVSPYADRIHVYQDQIADLADTAALIEQLDAVASVDTSIAHLAGAMQAPLLVMLPFSADWRWRIDTHASRWYPSARLLRQDCPGDWSSVVNQVATMLSAGPRPQ
;
A
#
# COMPACT_ATOMS: atom_id res chain seq x y z
N MET A 1 -33.24 -13.51 -1.25
CA MET A 1 -31.93 -14.13 -1.55
C MET A 1 -30.91 -13.00 -1.58
N GLY A 2 -30.38 -12.63 -0.41
CA GLY A 2 -29.56 -11.43 -0.25
C GLY A 2 -28.15 -11.67 -0.77
N HIS A 3 -27.70 -10.82 -1.69
CA HIS A 3 -26.31 -10.76 -2.10
C HIS A 3 -25.47 -10.43 -0.85
N ARG A 4 -24.85 -11.44 -0.25
CA ARG A 4 -23.89 -11.24 0.85
C ARG A 4 -22.72 -10.48 0.22
N ARG A 5 -22.65 -9.16 0.41
CA ARG A 5 -21.46 -8.38 0.08
C ARG A 5 -20.31 -9.06 0.82
N THR A 6 -19.45 -9.77 0.09
CA THR A 6 -18.20 -10.29 0.63
C THR A 6 -17.40 -9.06 1.05
N TYR A 7 -17.22 -8.86 2.35
CA TYR A 7 -16.37 -7.80 2.86
C TYR A 7 -14.95 -8.14 2.43
N ASP A 8 -14.37 -7.37 1.50
CA ASP A 8 -12.99 -7.59 1.11
C ASP A 8 -12.09 -7.13 2.25
N ILE A 9 -11.55 -8.11 2.96
CA ILE A 9 -10.69 -7.88 4.12
C ILE A 9 -9.39 -7.15 3.75
N ARG A 10 -9.04 -7.03 2.46
CA ARG A 10 -7.83 -6.36 1.98
C ARG A 10 -8.06 -4.91 1.54
N GLN A 11 -9.29 -4.42 1.58
CA GLN A 11 -9.58 -3.02 1.21
C GLN A 11 -9.29 -2.08 2.37
N ILE A 12 -8.62 -0.97 2.04
CA ILE A 12 -8.36 0.15 2.94
C ILE A 12 -8.99 1.39 2.29
N PRO A 13 -10.00 2.04 2.91
CA PRO A 13 -10.52 3.31 2.41
C PRO A 13 -9.40 4.36 2.39
N ALA A 14 -9.33 5.20 1.35
CA ALA A 14 -8.25 6.19 1.22
C ALA A 14 -8.14 7.12 2.43
N ALA A 15 -9.26 7.45 3.08
CA ALA A 15 -9.29 8.23 4.32
C ALA A 15 -8.51 7.61 5.48
N THR A 16 -8.36 6.28 5.50
CA THR A 16 -7.56 5.58 6.54
C THR A 16 -6.05 5.80 6.33
N LEU A 17 -5.63 6.16 5.12
CA LEU A 17 -4.24 6.43 4.77
C LEU A 17 -3.80 7.87 5.12
N GLU A 18 -4.70 8.69 5.67
CA GLU A 18 -4.43 10.08 6.04
C GLU A 18 -3.12 10.30 6.82
N PRO A 19 -2.74 9.46 7.82
CA PRO A 19 -1.47 9.63 8.53
C PRO A 19 -0.23 9.57 7.62
N LEU A 20 -0.30 8.85 6.49
CA LEU A 20 0.77 8.80 5.50
C LEU A 20 0.81 10.09 4.68
N PHE A 21 -0.35 10.53 4.21
CA PHE A 21 -0.45 11.77 3.43
C PHE A 21 -0.06 13.02 4.23
N ALA A 22 -0.26 13.00 5.55
CA ALA A 22 0.18 14.06 6.46
C ALA A 22 1.72 14.20 6.57
N MET A 23 2.51 13.22 6.12
CA MET A 23 3.98 13.26 6.21
C MET A 23 4.60 14.27 5.24
N GLU A 24 4.99 15.46 5.72
CA GLU A 24 5.50 16.56 4.87
C GLU A 24 6.72 16.23 4.00
N SER A 25 7.52 15.23 4.38
CA SER A 25 8.77 14.86 3.70
C SER A 25 8.59 13.77 2.63
N VAL A 26 7.35 13.41 2.27
CA VAL A 26 7.05 12.32 1.33
C VAL A 26 6.10 12.80 0.26
N ASP A 27 6.46 12.51 -0.99
CA ASP A 27 5.61 12.54 -2.16
C ASP A 27 5.01 11.15 -2.40
N TRP A 28 3.69 11.09 -2.58
CA TRP A 28 2.94 9.85 -2.73
C TRP A 28 2.54 9.63 -4.18
N VAL A 29 2.92 8.49 -4.76
CA VAL A 29 2.50 8.10 -6.11
C VAL A 29 1.45 6.99 -6.01
N VAL A 30 0.24 7.26 -6.48
CA VAL A 30 -0.85 6.27 -6.47
C VAL A 30 -0.74 5.37 -7.70
N LEU A 31 -0.35 4.11 -7.46
CA LEU A 31 -0.17 3.08 -8.49
C LEU A 31 -1.46 2.33 -8.84
N GLN A 32 -2.56 2.57 -8.12
CA GLN A 32 -3.84 1.88 -8.35
C GLN A 32 -4.57 2.49 -9.55
N THR A 33 -4.99 1.64 -10.50
CA THR A 33 -5.65 2.06 -11.74
C THR A 33 -7.17 1.97 -11.70
N ASP A 34 -7.75 1.47 -10.62
CA ASP A 34 -9.18 1.27 -10.44
C ASP A 34 -9.69 1.94 -9.15
N LEU A 35 -9.31 3.21 -8.93
CA LEU A 35 -9.82 3.97 -7.79
C LEU A 35 -11.34 4.11 -7.87
N SER A 36 -12.00 3.88 -6.73
CA SER A 36 -13.42 4.20 -6.58
C SER A 36 -13.63 5.71 -6.69
N GLU A 37 -14.82 6.14 -7.10
CA GLU A 37 -15.17 7.57 -7.16
C GLU A 37 -14.97 8.25 -5.80
N ALA A 38 -15.30 7.56 -4.71
CA ALA A 38 -15.15 8.07 -3.36
C ALA A 38 -13.67 8.26 -2.97
N ASP A 39 -12.80 7.30 -3.32
CA ASP A 39 -11.37 7.42 -3.04
C ASP A 39 -10.73 8.50 -3.91
N ARG A 40 -11.09 8.58 -5.20
CA ARG A 40 -10.63 9.65 -6.11
C ARG A 40 -11.00 11.02 -5.55
N GLN A 41 -12.28 11.22 -5.24
CA GLN A 41 -12.76 12.49 -4.69
C GLN A 41 -12.04 12.85 -3.38
N TYR A 42 -11.82 11.88 -2.50
CA TYR A 42 -11.08 12.10 -1.26
C TYR A 42 -9.64 12.58 -1.52
N LEU A 43 -8.93 11.94 -2.45
CA LEU A 43 -7.55 12.30 -2.78
C LEU A 43 -7.47 13.69 -3.43
N GLU A 44 -8.41 14.03 -4.32
CA GLU A 44 -8.46 15.32 -5.01
C GLU A 44 -8.73 16.51 -4.07
N VAL A 45 -9.62 16.34 -3.08
CA VAL A 45 -9.98 17.43 -2.14
C VAL A 45 -9.17 17.38 -0.84
N SER A 46 -8.21 16.47 -0.75
CA SER A 46 -7.34 16.31 0.41
C SER A 46 -6.53 17.57 0.66
N PRO A 47 -6.30 17.99 1.92
CA PRO A 47 -5.37 19.08 2.24
C PRO A 47 -3.91 18.74 1.86
N TYR A 48 -3.65 17.50 1.46
CA TYR A 48 -2.33 16.99 1.06
C TYR A 48 -2.21 16.76 -0.45
N ALA A 49 -3.19 17.19 -1.25
CA ALA A 49 -3.26 16.90 -2.69
C ALA A 49 -1.98 17.29 -3.46
N ASP A 50 -1.30 18.36 -3.07
CA ASP A 50 -0.03 18.81 -3.70
C ASP A 50 1.11 17.77 -3.60
N ARG A 51 1.00 16.80 -2.68
CA ARG A 51 1.98 15.71 -2.47
C ARG A 51 1.41 14.33 -2.83
N ILE A 52 0.22 14.27 -3.44
CA ILE A 52 -0.42 13.02 -3.87
C ILE A 52 -0.58 13.05 -5.39
N HIS A 53 0.23 12.24 -6.07
CA HIS A 53 0.30 12.16 -7.52
C HIS A 53 -0.48 10.94 -8.00
N VAL A 54 -1.59 11.18 -8.70
CA VAL A 54 -2.46 10.12 -9.26
C VAL A 54 -2.23 10.02 -10.76
N TYR A 55 -1.74 8.86 -11.23
CA TYR A 55 -1.43 8.59 -12.65
C TYR A 55 -2.30 7.50 -13.27
N GLN A 56 -3.52 7.32 -12.75
CA GLN A 56 -4.40 6.22 -13.16
C GLN A 56 -4.61 6.14 -14.68
N ASP A 57 -4.74 7.28 -15.37
CA ASP A 57 -4.99 7.34 -16.82
C ASP A 57 -3.72 7.15 -17.66
N GLN A 58 -2.54 7.13 -17.03
CA GLN A 58 -1.23 6.99 -17.65
C GLN A 58 -0.61 5.59 -17.46
N ILE A 59 -1.25 4.72 -16.67
CA ILE A 59 -0.81 3.33 -16.45
C ILE A 59 -1.70 2.40 -17.28
N ALA A 60 -1.19 1.92 -18.41
CA ALA A 60 -1.94 1.01 -19.27
C ALA A 60 -1.75 -0.45 -18.86
N ASP A 61 -0.57 -0.82 -18.36
CA ASP A 61 -0.24 -2.19 -17.99
C ASP A 61 0.76 -2.30 -16.81
N LEU A 62 1.17 -3.54 -16.52
CA LEU A 62 2.14 -3.81 -15.46
C LEU A 62 3.56 -3.31 -15.80
N ALA A 63 3.91 -3.13 -17.07
CA ALA A 63 5.19 -2.56 -17.45
C ALA A 63 5.25 -1.07 -17.12
N ASP A 64 4.16 -0.32 -17.34
CA ASP A 64 4.06 1.07 -16.89
C ASP A 64 4.13 1.16 -15.36
N THR A 65 3.44 0.26 -14.65
CA THR A 65 3.49 0.19 -13.19
C THR A 65 4.92 -0.11 -12.70
N ALA A 66 5.64 -1.02 -13.36
CA ALA A 66 7.03 -1.33 -13.05
C ALA A 66 7.93 -0.11 -13.28
N ALA A 67 7.78 0.59 -14.41
CA ALA A 67 8.56 1.79 -14.70
C ALA A 67 8.37 2.88 -13.63
N LEU A 68 7.15 3.04 -13.10
CA LEU A 68 6.91 3.92 -11.95
C LEU A 68 7.62 3.41 -10.69
N ILE A 69 7.47 2.11 -10.35
CA ILE A 69 8.11 1.51 -9.18
C ILE A 69 9.64 1.70 -9.18
N GLU A 70 10.29 1.63 -10.34
CA GLU A 70 11.75 1.86 -10.45
C GLU A 70 12.19 3.27 -10.01
N GLN A 71 11.28 4.24 -10.01
CA GLN A 71 11.57 5.62 -9.60
C GLN A 71 11.22 5.89 -8.12
N LEU A 72 10.66 4.92 -7.40
CA LEU A 72 10.20 5.10 -6.02
C LEU A 72 11.27 4.64 -5.01
N ASP A 73 11.42 5.41 -3.93
CA ASP A 73 12.27 5.00 -2.79
C ASP A 73 11.72 3.78 -2.04
N ALA A 74 10.38 3.64 -2.02
CA ALA A 74 9.68 2.51 -1.44
C ALA A 74 8.26 2.37 -1.99
N VAL A 75 7.70 1.16 -1.92
CA VAL A 75 6.31 0.85 -2.24
C VAL A 75 5.58 0.40 -0.97
N ALA A 76 4.42 0.98 -0.69
CA ALA A 76 3.49 0.48 0.32
C ALA A 76 2.23 -0.06 -0.38
N SER A 77 1.84 -1.30 -0.10
CA SER A 77 0.69 -1.92 -0.77
C SER A 77 0.02 -2.97 0.09
N VAL A 78 -1.28 -3.19 -0.09
CA VAL A 78 -1.95 -4.40 0.37
C VAL A 78 -1.64 -5.58 -0.56
N ASP A 79 -2.12 -6.78 -0.22
CA ASP A 79 -1.88 -8.00 -1.00
C ASP A 79 -2.59 -7.97 -2.38
N THR A 80 -1.93 -7.31 -3.33
CA THR A 80 -2.36 -7.06 -4.73
C THR A 80 -1.24 -7.40 -5.72
N SER A 81 -1.53 -7.30 -7.02
CA SER A 81 -0.52 -7.40 -8.07
C SER A 81 0.64 -6.42 -7.89
N ILE A 82 0.39 -5.22 -7.35
CA ILE A 82 1.43 -4.19 -7.11
C ILE A 82 2.45 -4.69 -6.09
N ALA A 83 2.00 -5.29 -4.98
CA ALA A 83 2.90 -5.87 -3.97
C ALA A 83 3.77 -6.99 -4.56
N HIS A 84 3.19 -7.83 -5.42
CA HIS A 84 3.93 -8.91 -6.07
C HIS A 84 4.91 -8.41 -7.12
N LEU A 85 4.54 -7.40 -7.90
CA LEU A 85 5.40 -6.76 -8.90
C LEU A 85 6.60 -6.09 -8.22
N ALA A 86 6.34 -5.22 -7.24
CA ALA A 86 7.40 -4.55 -6.47
C ALA A 86 8.34 -5.56 -5.79
N GLY A 87 7.78 -6.62 -5.21
CA GLY A 87 8.56 -7.68 -4.59
C GLY A 87 9.43 -8.47 -5.58
N ALA A 88 8.91 -8.75 -6.78
CA ALA A 88 9.68 -9.41 -7.84
C ALA A 88 10.82 -8.54 -8.38
N MET A 89 10.62 -7.22 -8.40
CA MET A 89 11.63 -6.22 -8.76
C MET A 89 12.64 -5.93 -7.64
N GLN A 90 12.49 -6.55 -6.47
CA GLN A 90 13.30 -6.30 -5.27
C GLN A 90 13.27 -4.84 -4.77
N ALA A 91 12.25 -4.07 -5.16
CA ALA A 91 12.04 -2.73 -4.64
C ALA A 91 11.81 -2.79 -3.11
N PRO A 92 12.25 -1.77 -2.33
CA PRO A 92 11.88 -1.66 -0.92
C PRO A 92 10.36 -1.68 -0.77
N LEU A 93 9.83 -2.68 -0.06
CA LEU A 93 8.40 -2.97 -0.06
C LEU A 93 7.86 -3.11 1.37
N LEU A 94 6.78 -2.40 1.67
CA LEU A 94 5.97 -2.56 2.88
C LEU A 94 4.64 -3.19 2.48
N VAL A 95 4.39 -4.42 2.92
CA VAL A 95 3.13 -5.12 2.64
C VAL A 95 2.21 -4.99 3.85
N MET A 96 1.10 -4.28 3.66
CA MET A 96 0.03 -4.09 4.63
C MET A 96 -0.95 -5.26 4.54
N LEU A 97 -1.04 -6.05 5.59
CA LEU A 97 -1.75 -7.32 5.59
C LEU A 97 -2.96 -7.30 6.54
N PRO A 98 -4.09 -7.89 6.12
CA PRO A 98 -5.22 -8.06 7.03
C PRO A 98 -4.87 -9.06 8.15
N PHE A 99 -5.70 -9.09 9.19
CA PHE A 99 -5.57 -10.03 10.30
C PHE A 99 -5.45 -11.48 9.79
N SER A 100 -6.35 -11.89 8.90
CA SER A 100 -6.37 -13.21 8.26
C SER A 100 -5.80 -13.17 6.83
N ALA A 101 -4.50 -12.89 6.69
CA ALA A 101 -3.88 -12.87 5.36
C ALA A 101 -3.62 -14.27 4.78
N ASP A 102 -3.33 -14.31 3.47
CA ASP A 102 -2.97 -15.53 2.77
C ASP A 102 -1.72 -16.21 3.38
N TRP A 103 -1.69 -17.54 3.30
CA TRP A 103 -0.65 -18.40 3.89
C TRP A 103 0.77 -18.02 3.44
N ARG A 104 0.92 -17.47 2.24
CA ARG A 104 2.21 -17.03 1.67
C ARG A 104 2.92 -16.02 2.55
N TRP A 105 2.15 -15.21 3.29
CA TRP A 105 2.67 -14.14 4.10
C TRP A 105 3.13 -14.58 5.50
N ARG A 106 2.77 -15.79 5.94
CA ARG A 106 3.12 -16.37 7.26
C ARG A 106 2.67 -15.51 8.46
N ILE A 107 2.44 -16.12 9.61
CA ILE A 107 1.85 -15.42 10.76
C ILE A 107 2.96 -14.83 11.65
N ASP A 108 3.97 -15.62 12.01
CA ASP A 108 4.96 -15.24 13.03
C ASP A 108 6.23 -14.60 12.44
N THR A 109 6.08 -13.69 11.48
CA THR A 109 7.23 -13.01 10.88
C THR A 109 6.87 -11.67 10.23
N HIS A 110 7.84 -10.76 10.24
CA HIS A 110 7.79 -9.48 9.53
C HIS A 110 8.54 -9.49 8.20
N ALA A 111 9.03 -10.66 7.75
CA ALA A 111 9.79 -10.81 6.51
C ALA A 111 9.11 -11.81 5.56
N SER A 112 9.13 -11.50 4.27
CA SER A 112 8.66 -12.44 3.25
C SER A 112 9.78 -13.37 2.80
N ARG A 113 9.47 -14.67 2.67
CA ARG A 113 10.36 -15.64 2.03
C ARG A 113 10.39 -15.50 0.51
N TRP A 114 9.34 -14.92 -0.07
CA TRP A 114 9.17 -14.75 -1.51
C TRP A 114 9.78 -13.44 -2.00
N TYR A 115 9.75 -12.40 -1.16
CA TYR A 115 10.21 -11.06 -1.48
C TYR A 115 11.16 -10.58 -0.38
N PRO A 116 12.48 -10.83 -0.49
CA PRO A 116 13.44 -10.50 0.56
C PRO A 116 13.49 -9.00 0.92
N SER A 117 13.18 -8.12 -0.03
CA SER A 117 13.08 -6.66 0.16
C SER A 117 11.81 -6.23 0.92
N ALA A 118 10.85 -7.15 1.11
CA ALA A 118 9.59 -6.84 1.74
C ALA A 118 9.65 -6.87 3.29
N ARG A 119 8.88 -6.00 3.90
CA ARG A 119 8.51 -6.04 5.33
C ARG A 119 7.00 -6.20 5.45
N LEU A 120 6.58 -7.08 6.35
CA LEU A 120 5.18 -7.44 6.55
C LEU A 120 4.64 -6.75 7.79
N LEU A 121 3.56 -5.99 7.61
CA LEU A 121 2.86 -5.25 8.65
C LEU A 121 1.42 -5.76 8.69
N ARG A 122 0.95 -6.20 9.86
CA ARG A 122 -0.30 -6.96 9.97
C ARG A 122 -1.23 -6.30 10.97
N GLN A 123 -2.52 -6.34 10.69
CA GLN A 123 -3.54 -5.96 11.67
C GLN A 123 -3.46 -6.86 12.91
N ASP A 124 -3.48 -6.27 14.10
CA ASP A 124 -3.54 -7.02 15.36
C ASP A 124 -4.95 -7.59 15.63
N CYS A 125 -5.98 -6.92 15.09
CA CYS A 125 -7.35 -7.41 15.10
C CYS A 125 -8.06 -7.09 13.76
N PRO A 126 -9.10 -7.87 13.37
CA PRO A 126 -9.78 -7.66 12.11
C PRO A 126 -10.29 -6.23 11.93
N GLY A 127 -9.88 -5.58 10.83
CA GLY A 127 -10.31 -4.23 10.47
C GLY A 127 -9.45 -3.10 11.04
N ASP A 128 -8.45 -3.40 11.88
CA ASP A 128 -7.52 -2.39 12.42
C ASP A 128 -6.44 -2.00 11.40
N TRP A 129 -6.88 -1.36 10.32
CA TRP A 129 -5.97 -0.79 9.33
C TRP A 129 -5.21 0.42 9.87
N SER A 130 -5.80 1.18 10.79
CA SER A 130 -5.14 2.35 11.38
C SER A 130 -3.83 1.99 12.07
N SER A 131 -3.77 0.89 12.83
CA SER A 131 -2.50 0.41 13.41
C SER A 131 -1.45 0.10 12.35
N VAL A 132 -1.84 -0.59 11.27
CA VAL A 132 -0.92 -0.95 10.18
C VAL A 132 -0.39 0.30 9.46
N VAL A 133 -1.26 1.26 9.17
CA VAL A 133 -0.89 2.53 8.53
C VAL A 133 0.09 3.32 9.40
N ASN A 134 -0.13 3.38 10.72
CA ASN A 134 0.81 4.05 11.64
C ASN A 134 2.18 3.35 11.71
N GLN A 135 2.22 2.02 11.60
CA GLN A 135 3.47 1.27 11.49
C GLN A 135 4.22 1.60 10.19
N VAL A 136 3.52 1.72 9.06
CA VAL A 136 4.10 2.19 7.80
C VAL A 136 4.70 3.59 7.97
N ALA A 137 3.95 4.54 8.53
CA ALA A 137 4.40 5.92 8.76
C ALA A 137 5.67 5.96 9.62
N THR A 138 5.71 5.16 10.68
CA THR A 138 6.88 5.03 11.57
C THR A 138 8.09 4.50 10.81
N MET A 139 7.91 3.47 9.98
CA MET A 139 8.99 2.88 9.19
C MET A 139 9.56 3.85 8.14
N LEU A 140 8.69 4.61 7.47
CA LEU A 140 9.12 5.61 6.49
C LEU A 140 9.82 6.79 7.15
N SER A 141 9.36 7.22 8.33
CA SER A 141 9.99 8.31 9.10
C SER A 141 11.40 7.96 9.60
N ALA A 142 11.68 6.67 9.83
CA ALA A 142 13.02 6.20 10.22
C ALA A 142 14.03 6.18 9.05
N GLY A 143 13.57 6.44 7.81
CA GLY A 143 14.36 6.37 6.58
C GLY A 143 14.56 4.94 6.06
N PRO A 144 14.84 4.76 4.76
CA PRO A 144 15.17 3.45 4.21
C PRO A 144 16.43 2.92 4.87
N ARG A 145 16.33 1.77 5.56
CA ARG A 145 17.50 1.07 6.05
C ARG A 145 18.26 0.52 4.84
N PRO A 146 19.55 0.83 4.64
CA PRO A 146 20.35 0.17 3.61
C PRO A 146 20.31 -1.34 3.86
N GLN A 147 20.08 -2.11 2.79
CA GLN A 147 20.05 -3.57 2.83
C GLN A 147 21.41 -4.15 3.23
#